data_AF-A0A369NYL8-F1
#
_entry.id   AF-A0A369NYL8-F1
#
_cell.length_a   1.000
_cell.length_b   1.000
_cell.length_c   1.000
_cell.angle_alpha   90.00
_cell.angle_beta   90.00
_cell.angle_gamma   90.00
#
_symmetry.space_group_name_H-M   'P 1'
#
loop_
_entity.id
_entity.type
_entity.pdbx_description
1 polymer ?
#
loop_
_entity_poly.entity_id
_entity_poly.type
_entity_poly.pdbx_seq_one_letter_code
_entity_poly.pdbx_strand_id
1 'polypeptide(L)' 'MNIEQKRQALGKRIRAVREEQGLSQSQLALMIGSSKSHIWRIETGRVGVGIDDLGRIADALGSPVRDLLTF' A
#
# COMPACT_ATOMS: atom_id res chain seq x y z
N MET A 1 -9.21 16.00 6.38
CA MET A 1 -7.97 15.66 5.64
C MET A 1 -8.13 15.98 4.17
N ASN A 2 -7.14 16.61 3.55
CA ASN A 2 -7.09 16.79 2.09
C ASN A 2 -6.68 15.47 1.39
N ILE A 3 -6.75 15.43 0.06
CA ILE A 3 -6.46 14.21 -0.72
C ILE A 3 -5.01 13.73 -0.53
N GLU A 4 -4.06 14.67 -0.43
CA GLU A 4 -2.65 14.33 -0.21
C GLU A 4 -2.42 13.66 1.14
N GLN A 5 -3.02 14.21 2.21
CA GLN A 5 -3.00 13.63 3.56
C GLN A 5 -3.62 12.23 3.57
N LYS A 6 -4.71 11.99 2.84
CA LYS A 6 -5.33 10.67 2.71
C LYS A 6 -4.41 9.65 2.02
N ARG A 7 -3.71 10.05 0.94
CA ARG A 7 -2.74 9.20 0.25
C ARG A 7 -1.55 8.84 1.14
N GLN A 8 -1.03 9.81 1.89
CA GLN A 8 0.06 9.57 2.83
C GLN A 8 -0.38 8.64 3.97
N ALA A 9 -1.60 8.79 4.50
CA ALA A 9 -2.13 7.90 5.52
C ALA A 9 -2.28 6.46 5.01
N LEU A 10 -2.88 6.28 3.83
CA LEU A 10 -2.97 4.97 3.16
C LEU A 10 -1.57 4.35 2.94
N GLY A 11 -0.64 5.10 2.37
CA GLY A 11 0.72 4.63 2.11
C GLY A 11 1.47 4.21 3.39
N LYS A 12 1.34 4.98 4.47
CA LYS A 12 1.90 4.64 5.78
C LYS A 12 1.30 3.35 6.33
N ARG A 13 -0.02 3.16 6.20
CA ARG A 13 -0.68 1.94 6.69
C ARG A 13 -0.26 0.71 5.90
N ILE A 14 -0.19 0.78 4.58
CA ILE A 14 0.33 -0.29 3.71
C ILE A 14 1.76 -0.66 4.13
N ARG A 15 2.61 0.35 4.33
CA ARG A 15 4.00 0.15 4.78
C ARG A 15 4.06 -0.58 6.12
N ALA A 16 3.27 -0.14 7.10
CA ALA A 16 3.25 -0.74 8.43
C ALA A 16 2.87 -2.23 8.37
N VAL A 17 1.76 -2.57 7.68
CA VAL A 17 1.32 -3.97 7.54
C VAL A 17 2.36 -4.81 6.79
N ARG A 18 2.99 -4.26 5.75
CA ARG A 18 4.08 -4.92 5.03
C ARG A 18 5.27 -5.23 5.96
N GLU A 19 5.69 -4.26 6.76
CA GLU A 19 6.84 -4.39 7.68
C GLU A 19 6.53 -5.33 8.86
N GLU A 20 5.29 -5.33 9.37
CA GLU A 20 4.79 -6.30 10.37
C GLU A 20 4.94 -7.76 9.90
N GLN A 21 4.84 -8.00 8.58
CA GLN A 21 5.02 -9.31 7.96
C GLN A 21 6.47 -9.59 7.53
N GLY A 22 7.41 -8.69 7.81
CA GLY A 22 8.82 -8.84 7.41
C GLY A 22 9.05 -8.77 5.89
N LEU A 23 8.08 -8.29 5.12
CA LEU A 23 8.18 -8.20 3.67
C LEU A 23 8.95 -6.94 3.26
N SER A 24 9.83 -7.06 2.27
CA SER A 24 10.41 -5.91 1.58
C SER A 24 9.45 -5.34 0.53
N GLN A 25 9.69 -4.09 0.10
CA GLN A 25 8.92 -3.49 -1.00
C GLN A 25 9.02 -4.30 -2.30
N SER A 26 10.18 -4.93 -2.57
CA SER A 26 10.36 -5.79 -3.75
C SER A 26 9.53 -7.07 -3.66
N GLN A 27 9.40 -7.66 -2.47
CA GLN A 27 8.57 -8.85 -2.26
C GLN A 27 7.10 -8.53 -2.46
N LEU A 28 6.58 -7.45 -1.85
CA LEU A 28 5.20 -7.02 -2.09
C LEU A 28 4.96 -6.71 -3.57
N ALA A 29 5.90 -6.01 -4.22
CA ALA A 29 5.80 -5.72 -5.65
C ALA A 29 5.67 -7.00 -6.48
N LEU A 30 6.47 -8.03 -6.19
CA LEU A 30 6.40 -9.31 -6.88
C LEU A 30 5.04 -10.00 -6.67
N MET A 31 4.51 -9.98 -5.44
CA MET A 31 3.23 -10.60 -5.09
C MET A 31 2.05 -10.00 -5.86
N ILE A 32 2.09 -8.70 -6.15
CA ILE A 32 0.98 -8.00 -6.84
C ILE A 32 1.26 -7.73 -8.34
N GLY A 33 2.35 -8.23 -8.89
CA GLY A 33 2.73 -7.98 -10.28
C GLY A 33 3.08 -6.51 -10.57
N SER A 34 3.80 -5.86 -9.66
CA SER A 34 4.23 -4.46 -9.78
C SER A 34 5.74 -4.28 -9.64
N SER A 35 6.20 -3.02 -9.50
CA SER A 35 7.62 -2.70 -9.30
C SER A 35 7.88 -2.14 -7.91
N LYS A 36 9.10 -2.38 -7.38
CA LYS A 36 9.56 -1.77 -6.11
C LYS A 36 9.35 -0.25 -6.07
N SER A 37 9.65 0.43 -7.18
CA SER A 37 9.47 1.88 -7.33
C SER A 37 7.99 2.29 -7.22
N HIS A 38 7.08 1.48 -7.77
CA HIS A 38 5.65 1.73 -7.61
C HIS A 38 5.21 1.61 -6.16
N ILE A 39 5.59 0.51 -5.48
CA ILE A 39 5.30 0.32 -4.05
C ILE A 39 5.83 1.48 -3.22
N TRP A 40 7.07 1.91 -3.45
CA TRP A 40 7.64 3.06 -2.75
C TRP A 40 6.86 4.36 -2.97
N ARG A 41 6.42 4.63 -4.21
CA ARG A 41 5.59 5.83 -4.51
C ARG A 41 4.23 5.75 -3.79
N ILE A 42 3.63 4.57 -3.71
CA ILE A 42 2.38 4.32 -2.97
C ILE A 42 2.60 4.56 -1.47
N GLU A 43 3.61 3.92 -0.87
CA GLU A 43 3.90 4.02 0.57
C GLU A 43 4.26 5.43 1.02
N THR A 44 4.76 6.26 0.10
CA THR A 44 5.10 7.67 0.34
C THR A 44 3.99 8.64 -0.07
N GLY A 45 2.84 8.15 -0.55
CA GLY A 45 1.70 8.97 -0.95
C GLY A 45 1.92 9.81 -2.21
N ARG A 46 2.99 9.55 -2.98
CA ARG A 46 3.36 10.31 -4.19
C ARG A 46 2.45 10.04 -5.38
N VAL A 47 1.71 8.94 -5.35
CA VAL A 47 0.76 8.54 -6.40
C VAL A 47 -0.59 8.20 -5.79
N GLY A 48 -1.64 8.30 -6.60
CA GLY A 48 -2.93 7.70 -6.26
C GLY A 48 -2.85 6.18 -6.38
N VAL A 49 -3.67 5.50 -5.59
CA VAL A 49 -3.87 4.04 -5.67
C VAL A 49 -5.25 3.80 -6.25
N GLY A 50 -5.33 3.09 -7.37
CA GLY A 50 -6.61 2.67 -7.96
C GLY A 50 -7.24 1.53 -7.15
N ILE A 51 -8.52 1.26 -7.39
CA ILE A 51 -9.23 0.19 -6.66
C ILE A 51 -8.60 -1.19 -6.89
N ASP A 52 -8.13 -1.46 -8.11
CA ASP A 52 -7.48 -2.73 -8.45
C ASP A 52 -6.16 -2.93 -7.70
N ASP A 53 -5.32 -1.89 -7.64
CA ASP A 53 -4.06 -1.94 -6.89
C ASP A 53 -4.33 -2.07 -5.38
N LEU A 54 -5.33 -1.34 -4.87
CA LEU A 54 -5.71 -1.43 -3.47
C LEU A 54 -6.19 -2.84 -3.10
N GLY A 55 -6.99 -3.48 -3.97
CA GLY A 55 -7.43 -4.86 -3.81
C GLY A 55 -6.26 -5.84 -3.83
N ARG A 56 -5.37 -5.77 -4.83
CA ARG A 56 -4.21 -6.66 -4.90
C ARG A 56 -3.29 -6.50 -3.68
N ILE A 57 -3.06 -5.28 -3.21
CA ILE A 57 -2.25 -5.01 -2.02
C ILE A 57 -2.91 -5.60 -0.77
N ALA A 58 -4.22 -5.38 -0.60
CA ALA A 58 -5.00 -5.92 0.50
C ALA A 58 -4.92 -7.46 0.53
N ASP A 59 -5.16 -8.11 -0.60
CA ASP A 59 -5.11 -9.58 -0.74
C ASP A 59 -3.70 -10.11 -0.48
N ALA A 60 -2.67 -9.49 -1.05
CA ALA A 60 -1.27 -9.88 -0.84
C ALA A 60 -0.82 -9.73 0.62
N LEU A 61 -1.35 -8.73 1.32
CA LEU A 61 -1.07 -8.51 2.74
C LEU A 61 -2.04 -9.27 3.66
N GLY A 62 -3.00 -10.04 3.12
CA GLY A 62 -3.99 -10.76 3.92
C GLY A 62 -4.83 -9.85 4.82
N SER A 63 -5.07 -8.60 4.39
CA SER A 63 -5.71 -7.56 5.18
C SER A 63 -6.91 -7.00 4.42
N PRO A 64 -8.10 -6.90 5.04
CA PRO A 64 -9.25 -6.21 4.44
C PRO A 64 -8.89 -4.78 4.02
N VAL A 65 -9.40 -4.34 2.86
CA VAL A 65 -9.16 -2.96 2.35
C VAL A 65 -9.49 -1.89 3.40
N ARG A 66 -10.56 -2.08 4.19
CA ARG A 66 -10.95 -1.16 5.26
C ARG A 66 -9.85 -0.98 6.32
N ASP A 67 -9.01 -1.98 6.57
CA ASP A 67 -7.96 -1.94 7.59
C ASP A 67 -6.71 -1.19 7.07
N LEU A 68 -6.65 -0.93 5.76
CA LEU A 68 -5.66 -0.06 5.11
C LEU A 68 -6.07 1.41 5.09
N LEU A 69 -7.34 1.72 5.34
CA LEU A 69 -7.90 3.08 5.34
C LEU A 69 -8.10 3.57 6.78
N THR A 70 -7.23 4.47 7.25
CA THR A 70 -7.21 4.94 8.64
C THR A 70 -7.78 6.36 8.81
N PHE A 71 -8.65 6.80 7.92
CA PHE A 71 -9.16 8.19 7.84
C PHE A 71 -10.63 8.25 7.46
#